data_AF-A0A561S9Z9-F1
#
_entry.id   AF-A0A561S9Z9-F1
#
_cell.length_a   1.000
_cell.length_b   1.000
_cell.length_c   1.000
_cell.angle_alpha   90.00
_cell.angle_beta   90.00
_cell.angle_gamma   90.00
#
_symmetry.space_group_name_H-M   'P 1'
#
loop_
_entity.id
_entity.type
_entity.pdbx_description
1 polymer ?
#
loop_
_entity_poly.entity_id
_entity_poly.type
_entity_poly.pdbx_seq_one_letter_code
_entity_poly.pdbx_strand_id
1 'polypeptide(L)' 'MTRRVTRLPYRYDPETGIATCRRCSVSGFDRSHTQAAAWYAVHQQDCKTPEDQPPGTVLEFRKKRA' A
#
# COMPACT_ATOMS: atom_id res chain seq x y z
N MET A 1 19.50 24.75 3.77
CA MET A 1 19.43 23.72 2.71
C MET A 1 18.46 22.63 3.15
N THR A 2 17.17 22.74 2.81
CA THR A 2 16.18 21.71 3.14
C THR A 2 16.39 20.51 2.23
N ARG A 3 16.96 19.43 2.77
CA ARG A 3 17.04 18.12 2.08
C ARG A 3 15.62 17.71 1.69
N ARG A 4 15.31 17.75 0.38
CA ARG A 4 14.11 17.12 -0.16
C ARG A 4 14.28 15.62 0.04
N VAL A 5 13.70 15.09 1.11
CA VAL A 5 13.57 13.65 1.29
C VAL A 5 12.58 13.21 0.23
N THR A 6 13.07 12.63 -0.86
CA THR A 6 12.24 12.02 -1.89
C THR A 6 11.46 10.90 -1.23
N ARG A 7 10.23 11.19 -0.80
CA ARG A 7 9.34 10.19 -0.22
C ARG A 7 9.03 9.18 -1.31
N LEU A 8 9.47 7.94 -1.10
CA LEU A 8 9.12 6.84 -1.99
C LEU A 8 7.59 6.71 -2.08
N PRO A 9 7.06 6.34 -3.25
CA PRO A 9 5.61 6.16 -3.44
C PRO A 9 5.06 4.90 -2.77
N TYR A 10 5.94 4.07 -2.19
CA TYR A 10 5.61 2.93 -1.34
C TYR A 10 6.37 3.04 0.00
N ARG A 11 5.91 2.31 1.01
CA ARG A 11 6.68 2.00 2.23
C ARG A 11 7.25 0.60 2.07
N TYR A 12 8.43 0.36 2.61
CA TYR A 12 8.99 -0.98 2.71
C TYR A 12 9.39 -1.22 4.15
N ASP A 13 8.95 -2.33 4.70
CA ASP A 13 9.27 -2.79 6.03
C ASP A 13 10.32 -3.90 5.92
N PRO A 14 11.59 -3.65 6.31
CA PRO A 14 12.66 -4.63 6.15
C PRO A 14 12.59 -5.76 7.19
N GLU A 15 11.86 -5.58 8.29
CA GLU A 15 11.70 -6.61 9.33
C GLU A 15 10.75 -7.72 8.87
N THR A 16 9.66 -7.33 8.23
CA THR A 16 8.65 -8.25 7.69
C THR A 16 8.85 -8.56 6.22
N GLY A 17 9.65 -7.76 5.50
CA GLY A 17 9.80 -7.86 4.06
C GLY A 17 8.52 -7.47 3.32
N ILE A 18 7.78 -6.47 3.81
CA ILE A 18 6.50 -6.06 3.20
C ILE A 18 6.65 -4.70 2.52
N ALA A 19 6.28 -4.62 1.25
CA ALA A 19 6.13 -3.38 0.51
C ALA A 19 4.66 -2.96 0.50
N THR A 20 4.35 -1.72 0.88
CA THR A 20 2.98 -1.18 0.90
C THR A 20 2.89 0.06 0.03
N CYS A 21 2.00 0.05 -0.96
CA CYS A 21 1.74 1.19 -1.82
C CYS A 21 1.08 2.31 -1.00
N ARG A 22 1.62 3.54 -1.05
CA ARG A 22 1.03 4.66 -0.30
C ARG A 22 -0.25 5.19 -0.95
N ARG A 23 -0.51 4.84 -2.21
CA ARG A 23 -1.67 5.33 -2.96
C ARG A 23 -2.93 4.53 -2.63
N CYS A 24 -2.87 3.21 -2.71
CA CYS A 24 -4.03 2.32 -2.54
C CYS A 24 -3.92 1.39 -1.32
N SER A 25 -2.84 1.49 -0.53
CA SER A 25 -2.57 0.66 0.65
C SER A 25 -2.45 -0.85 0.37
N VAL A 26 -2.39 -1.28 -0.90
CA VAL A 26 -2.08 -2.66 -1.27
C VAL A 26 -0.67 -2.99 -0.82
N SER A 27 -0.51 -4.18 -0.24
CA SER A 27 0.77 -4.68 0.24
C SER A 27 1.23 -5.90 -0.56
N GLY A 28 2.52 -5.96 -0.88
CA GLY A 28 3.22 -7.09 -1.48
C GLY A 28 4.31 -7.61 -0.54
N PHE A 29 4.60 -8.91 -0.64
CA PHE A 29 5.68 -9.53 0.13
C PHE A 29 6.96 -9.58 -0.72
N ASP A 30 8.00 -8.91 -0.27
CA ASP A 30 9.26 -8.72 -0.98
C ASP A 30 10.46 -8.86 -0.04
N ARG A 31 11.36 -9.78 -0.36
CA ARG A 31 12.52 -10.08 0.51
C ARG A 31 13.61 -9.03 0.46
N SER A 32 13.50 -8.01 -0.40
CA SER A 32 14.47 -6.92 -0.48
C SER A 32 13.86 -5.64 -1.03
N HIS A 33 14.50 -4.50 -0.76
CA HIS A 33 14.14 -3.20 -1.33
C HIS A 33 14.07 -3.20 -2.87
N THR A 34 14.96 -3.95 -3.54
CA THR A 34 14.95 -4.07 -5.01
C THR A 34 13.72 -4.81 -5.51
N GLN A 35 13.32 -5.88 -4.82
CA GLN A 35 12.09 -6.62 -5.15
C GLN A 35 10.85 -5.76 -4.88
N ALA A 36 10.82 -5.04 -3.76
CA ALA A 36 9.77 -4.07 -3.45
C ALA A 36 9.63 -2.97 -4.53
N ALA A 37 10.75 -2.50 -5.08
CA ALA A 37 10.74 -1.55 -6.18
C ALA A 37 10.18 -2.15 -7.47
N ALA A 38 10.54 -3.40 -7.79
CA ALA A 38 10.01 -4.13 -8.94
C ALA A 38 8.51 -4.42 -8.79
N TRP A 39 8.09 -4.85 -7.60
CA TRP A 39 6.69 -5.00 -7.24
C TRP A 39 5.92 -3.69 -7.46
N TYR A 40 6.43 -2.56 -6.95
CA TYR A 40 5.79 -1.26 -7.16
C TYR A 40 5.72 -0.87 -8.64
N ALA A 41 6.76 -1.16 -9.42
CA ALA A 41 6.82 -0.85 -10.85
C ALA A 41 5.77 -1.60 -11.69
N VAL A 42 5.40 -2.82 -11.28
CA VAL A 42 4.28 -3.57 -11.85
C VAL A 42 2.97 -3.05 -11.29
N HIS A 43 2.89 -2.89 -9.97
CA HIS A 43 1.70 -2.44 -9.27
C HIS A 43 1.20 -1.07 -9.74
N GLN A 44 2.09 -0.12 -10.04
CA GLN A 44 1.69 1.24 -10.48
C GLN A 44 0.84 1.25 -11.75
N GLN A 45 0.94 0.22 -12.61
CA GLN A 45 0.15 0.13 -13.85
C GLN A 45 -1.31 -0.22 -13.55
N ASP A 46 -1.55 -1.00 -12.49
CA ASP A 46 -2.88 -1.42 -12.03
C ASP A 46 -3.35 -0.65 -10.79
N CYS A 47 -2.50 0.24 -10.26
CA CYS A 47 -2.76 1.01 -9.06
C CYS A 47 -3.84 2.07 -9.32
N LYS A 48 -5.11 1.66 -9.20
CA LYS A 48 -6.26 2.57 -9.18
C LYS A 48 -6.30 3.31 -7.85
N THR A 49 -6.62 4.60 -7.89
CA THR A 49 -6.85 5.38 -6.67
C THR A 49 -8.02 4.78 -5.90
N PRO A 50 -8.00 4.82 -4.56
CA PRO A 50 -9.15 4.38 -3.76
C PRO A 50 -10.42 5.20 -4.04
N GLU A 51 -10.33 6.33 -4.74
CA GLU A 51 -11.48 7.09 -5.26
C GLU A 51 -12.25 6.36 -6.38
N ASP A 52 -11.62 5.42 -7.07
CA ASP A 52 -12.26 4.57 -8.10
C ASP A 52 -12.84 3.27 -7.50
N GLN A 53 -12.57 3.01 -6.22
CA GLN A 53 -13.16 1.90 -5.48
C GLN A 53 -14.52 2.39 -4.94
N PRO A 54 -15.66 1.75 -5.28
CA PRO A 54 -16.90 2.08 -4.59
C PRO A 54 -16.63 1.95 -3.09
N PRO A 55 -17.05 2.93 -2.26
CA PRO A 55 -16.72 2.97 -0.85
C PRO A 55 -17.01 1.59 -0.28
N GLY A 56 -15.93 0.87 0.06
CA GLY A 56 -16.02 -0.51 0.45
C GLY A 56 -17.12 -0.59 1.49
N THR A 57 -18.16 -1.38 1.19
CA THR A 57 -19.28 -1.64 2.09
C THR A 57 -18.69 -1.77 3.48
N VAL A 58 -18.94 -0.75 4.32
CA VAL A 58 -18.64 -0.88 5.74
C VAL A 58 -19.45 -2.09 6.13
N LEU A 59 -18.78 -3.21 6.36
CA LEU A 59 -19.36 -4.35 7.05
C LEU A 59 -19.67 -3.81 8.44
N GLU A 60 -20.83 -3.17 8.55
CA GLU A 60 -21.45 -2.77 9.80
C GLU A 60 -21.52 -4.06 10.62
N PHE A 61 -20.55 -4.24 11.51
CA PHE A 61 -20.59 -5.27 12.54
C PHE A 61 -21.79 -4.94 13.40
N ARG A 62 -22.96 -5.42 12.99
CA ARG A 62 -24.22 -5.30 13.71
C ARG A 62 -24.03 -6.06 15.02
N LYS A 63 -23.65 -5.33 16.06
CA LYS A 63 -23.48 -5.83 17.42
C LYS A 63 -24.85 -6.33 17.88
N LYS A 64 -25.12 -7.63 17.74
CA LYS A 64 -26.27 -8.28 18.41
C LYS A 64 -26.02 -8.14 19.91
N ARG A 65 -26.70 -7.18 20.56
CA ARG A 65 -26.90 -7.23 22.02
C ARG A 65 -27.83 -8.40 22.29
N ALA A 66 -27.33 -9.39 23.00
CA ALA A 66 -28.15 -10.31 23.78
C ALA A 66 -28.62 -9.58 25.06
#